data_AF-A0AA36AGG0-F1
#
_entry.id   AF-A0AA36AGG0-F1
#
_cell.length_a   1.000
_cell.length_b   1.000
_cell.length_c   1.000
_cell.angle_alpha   90.00
_cell.angle_beta   90.00
_cell.angle_gamma   90.00
#
_symmetry.space_group_name_H-M   'P 1'
#
loop_
_entity.id
_entity.type
_entity.pdbx_description
1 polymer ?
#
loop_
_entity_poly.entity_id
_entity_poly.type
_entity_poly.pdbx_seq_one_letter_code
_entity_poly.pdbx_strand_id
1 'polypeptide(L)' 'MPSTPQLSPQEEQEKLLDEATKVVKSQSFQMKRCLDKGKLMEGLKHASNMLGELRTSLLSPKTYYELLK' A
#
# COMPACT_ATOMS: atom_id res chain seq x y z
N MET A 1 -27.52 21.91 10.06
CA MET A 1 -26.49 21.55 9.06
C MET A 1 -26.13 20.08 9.29
N PRO A 2 -26.05 19.22 8.26
CA PRO A 2 -25.63 17.84 8.47
C PRO A 2 -24.12 17.83 8.72
N SER A 3 -23.72 17.40 9.91
CA SER A 3 -22.33 17.14 10.27
C SER A 3 -21.85 15.96 9.43
N THR A 4 -21.05 16.20 8.40
CA THR A 4 -20.24 15.14 7.77
C THR A 4 -19.42 14.46 8.87
N PRO A 5 -19.41 13.13 8.98
CA PRO A 5 -18.56 12.46 9.94
C PRO A 5 -17.10 12.72 9.56
N GLN A 6 -16.43 13.62 10.27
CA GLN A 6 -14.99 13.76 10.18
C GLN A 6 -14.39 12.55 10.88
N LEU A 7 -13.75 11.67 10.10
CA LEU A 7 -12.91 10.60 10.63
C LEU A 7 -11.81 11.23 11.49
N SER A 8 -11.56 10.64 12.65
CA SER A 8 -10.44 11.06 13.48
C SER A 8 -9.13 10.79 12.76
N PRO A 9 -8.04 11.54 13.05
CA PRO A 9 -6.73 11.31 12.43
C PRO A 9 -6.24 9.86 12.58
N GLN A 10 -6.65 9.16 13.64
CA GLN A 10 -6.34 7.75 13.86
C GLN A 10 -7.07 6.81 12.91
N GLU A 11 -8.36 7.02 12.68
CA GLU A 11 -9.14 6.22 11.74
C GLU A 11 -8.67 6.44 10.29
N GLU A 12 -8.24 7.66 9.98
CA GLU A 12 -7.66 7.97 8.67
C GLU A 12 -6.31 7.26 8.47
N GLN A 13 -5.48 7.18 9.52
CA GLN A 13 -4.25 6.39 9.51
C GLN A 13 -4.49 4.89 9.33
N GLU A 14 -5.45 4.30 10.05
CA GLU A 14 -5.79 2.88 9.92
C GLU A 14 -6.31 2.56 8.52
N LYS A 15 -7.16 3.43 7.97
CA LYS A 15 -7.69 3.27 6.61
C LYS A 15 -6.56 3.32 5.57
N LEU A 16 -5.65 4.27 5.69
CA LEU A 16 -4.48 4.38 4.82
C LEU A 16 -3.57 3.14 4.94
N LEU A 17 -3.37 2.62 6.15
CA LEU A 17 -2.59 1.42 6.39
C LEU A 17 -3.22 0.18 5.73
N ASP A 18 -4.53 0.01 5.88
CA ASP A 18 -5.26 -1.11 5.29
C ASP A 18 -5.24 -1.05 3.76
N GLU A 19 -5.41 0.15 3.18
CA GLU A 19 -5.33 0.36 1.74
C GLU A 19 -3.92 0.06 1.20
N ALA A 20 -2.87 0.58 1.85
CA ALA A 20 -1.49 0.30 1.49
C ALA A 20 -1.19 -1.21 1.59
N THR A 21 -1.63 -1.87 2.67
CA THR A 21 -1.45 -3.31 2.87
C THR A 21 -2.11 -4.13 1.77
N LYS A 22 -3.34 -3.76 1.36
CA LYS A 22 -4.06 -4.42 0.27
C LYS A 22 -3.31 -4.30 -1.05
N VAL A 23 -2.79 -3.11 -1.36
CA VAL A 23 -2.04 -2.89 -2.59
C VAL A 23 -0.74 -3.69 -2.58
N VAL A 24 0.02 -3.67 -1.48
CA VAL A 24 1.26 -4.45 -1.33
C VAL A 24 1.01 -5.94 -1.55
N LYS A 25 -0.04 -6.50 -0.94
CA LYS A 25 -0.43 -7.92 -1.14
C LYS A 25 -0.80 -8.22 -2.59
N SER A 26 -1.56 -7.34 -3.23
CA SER A 26 -1.96 -7.52 -4.64
C SER A 26 -0.77 -7.43 -5.60
N GLN A 27 0.06 -6.39 -5.46
CA GLN A 27 1.21 -6.16 -6.34
C GLN A 27 2.28 -7.24 -6.15
N SER A 28 2.55 -7.70 -4.93
CA SER A 28 3.48 -8.80 -4.68
C SER A 28 3.02 -10.12 -5.31
N PHE A 29 1.73 -10.43 -5.27
CA PHE A 29 1.16 -11.59 -5.94
C PHE A 29 1.31 -11.51 -7.47
N GLN A 30 0.97 -10.35 -8.06
CA GLN A 30 1.10 -10.13 -9.50
C GLN A 30 2.57 -10.15 -9.96
N MET A 31 3.46 -9.53 -9.18
CA MET A 31 4.90 -9.58 -9.39
C MET A 31 5.39 -11.02 -9.43
N LYS A 32 5.07 -11.83 -8.41
CA LYS A 32 5.47 -13.25 -8.37
C LYS A 32 4.98 -13.99 -9.61
N ARG A 33 3.70 -13.83 -9.97
CA ARG A 33 3.12 -14.46 -11.16
C ARG A 33 3.79 -14.04 -12.47
N CYS A 34 4.20 -12.78 -12.59
CA CYS A 34 4.91 -12.27 -13.76
C CYS A 34 6.33 -12.84 -13.82
N LEU A 35 7.03 -12.91 -12.69
CA LEU A 35 8.36 -13.52 -12.60
C LEU A 35 8.33 -15.02 -12.91
N ASP A 36 7.35 -15.76 -12.39
CA ASP A 36 7.15 -17.19 -12.68
C ASP A 36 6.91 -17.46 -14.18
N LYS A 37 6.41 -16.46 -14.91
CA LYS A 37 6.17 -16.50 -16.36
C LYS A 37 7.32 -15.92 -17.20
N GLY A 38 8.44 -15.55 -16.58
CA GLY A 38 9.59 -14.92 -17.26
C GLY A 38 9.34 -13.46 -17.71
N LYS A 39 8.27 -12.82 -17.25
CA LYS A 39 7.94 -11.42 -17.60
C LYS A 39 8.61 -10.44 -16.65
N LEU A 40 9.93 -10.29 -16.78
CA LEU A 40 10.75 -9.48 -15.88
C LEU A 40 10.29 -8.01 -15.81
N MET A 41 10.07 -7.33 -16.95
CA MET A 41 9.63 -5.93 -16.94
C MET A 41 8.28 -5.72 -16.25
N GLU A 42 7.30 -6.60 -16.49
CA GLU A 42 6.00 -6.52 -15.82
C GLU A 42 6.12 -6.78 -14.32
N GLY A 43 6.95 -7.75 -13.93
CA GLY A 43 7.28 -7.99 -12.52
C GLY A 43 7.89 -6.75 -11.85
N LEU A 44 8.85 -6.10 -12.50
CA LEU A 44 9.47 -4.87 -12.01
C LEU A 44 8.49 -3.69 -11.94
N LYS A 45 7.53 -3.61 -12.87
CA LYS A 45 6.45 -2.61 -12.83
C LYS A 45 5.58 -2.79 -11.59
N HIS A 46 5.19 -4.04 -11.27
CA HIS A 46 4.47 -4.34 -10.02
C HIS A 46 5.29 -3.98 -8.78
N ALA A 47 6.60 -4.27 -8.78
CA ALA A 47 7.50 -3.87 -7.70
C ALA A 47 7.56 -2.34 -7.52
N SER A 48 7.69 -1.60 -8.63
CA SER A 48 7.73 -0.13 -8.60
C SER A 48 6.41 0.47 -8.09
N ASN A 49 5.27 -0.09 -8.49
CA ASN A 49 3.97 0.35 -7.98
C ASN A 49 3.84 0.08 -6.48
N MET A 50 4.29 -1.09 -6.01
CA MET A 50 4.32 -1.42 -4.59
C MET A 50 5.17 -0.44 -3.79
N LEU A 51 6.38 -0.11 -4.27
CA LEU A 51 7.27 0.87 -3.62
C LEU A 51 6.71 2.30 -3.68
N GLY A 52 5.95 2.64 -4.72
CA GLY A 52 5.27 3.92 -4.87
C GLY A 52 4.23 4.16 -3.77
N GLU A 53 3.43 3.13 -3.46
CA GLU A 53 2.42 3.18 -2.40
C GLU A 53 3.01 3.14 -0.98
N LEU A 54 4.23 2.62 -0.84
CA LEU A 54 4.99 2.76 0.42
C LEU A 54 5.54 4.18 0.57
N ARG A 55 5.78 4.91 -0.53
CA ARG A 55 6.34 6.26 -0.51
C ARG A 55 5.31 7.35 -0.26
N THR A 56 4.02 7.09 -0.43
CA THR A 56 2.96 8.06 -0.14
C THR A 56 2.94 8.35 1.36
N SER A 57 3.56 9.49 1.69
CA SER A 57 4.02 9.95 3.00
C SER A 57 2.89 10.39 3.93
N LEU A 58 1.72 9.76 3.82
CA LEU A 58 0.56 10.02 4.65
C LEU A 58 0.58 9.17 5.93
N LEU A 59 1.34 8.08 5.97
CA LEU A 59 1.47 7.25 7.16
C LEU A 59 2.44 7.88 8.16
N SER A 60 2.03 7.93 9.42
CA SER A 60 2.90 8.34 10.51
C SER A 60 4.09 7.37 10.63
N PRO A 61 5.23 7.79 11.22
CA PRO A 61 6.40 6.92 11.39
C PRO A 61 6.08 5.58 12.07
N LYS A 62 5.12 5.57 13.00
CA LYS A 62 4.67 4.35 13.69
C LYS A 62 3.94 3.42 12.73
N THR A 63 2.96 3.95 11.99
CA THR A 63 2.13 3.19 11.05
C THR A 63 2.96 2.66 9.87
N TYR A 64 3.95 3.42 9.41
CA TYR A 64 4.91 2.97 8.39
C TYR A 64 5.76 1.78 8.87
N TYR A 65 6.21 1.80 10.14
CA TYR A 65 6.96 0.68 10.72
C TYR A 65 6.12 -0.59 10.85
N GLU A 66 4.83 -0.48 11.16
CA GLU A 66 3.93 -1.64 11.22
C GLU A 66 3.71 -2.27 9.85
N LEU A 67 3.68 -1.46 8.78
CA LEU A 67 3.54 -1.94 7.40
C LEU A 67 4.78 -2.70 6.89
N LEU A 68 5.97 -2.35 7.38
CA LEU A 68 7.24 -2.99 7.02
C LEU A 68 7.52 -4.30 7.79
N LYS A 69 6.72 -4.61 8.82
CA LYS A 69 6.92 -5.74 9.72
C LYS A 69 6.24 -7.01 9.20
#